data_AF-A0A410TTE2-F1
#
_entry.id   AF-A0A410TTE2-F1
#
_cell.length_a   1.000
_cell.length_b   1.000
_cell.length_c   1.000
_cell.angle_alpha   90.00
_cell.angle_beta   90.00
_cell.angle_gamma   90.00
#
_symmetry.space_group_name_H-M   'P 1'
#
loop_
_entity.id
_entity.type
_entity.pdbx_description
1 polymer ?
#
loop_
_entity_poly.entity_id
_entity_poly.type
_entity_poly.pdbx_seq_one_letter_code
_entity_poly.pdbx_strand_id
1 'polypeptide(L)' 'MIDNILAVLLDIVVAFIPDGVWKILAFVIGATAIAAGVVMINESLWTGGALITVGVFLLTGSVISWYR' A
#
# COMPACT_ATOMS: atom_id res chain seq x y z
N MET A 1 7.25 -13.86 -20.96
CA MET A 1 7.64 -15.15 -20.32
C MET A 1 8.15 -14.92 -18.90
N ILE A 2 8.88 -13.83 -18.64
CA ILE A 2 9.33 -13.47 -17.29
C ILE A 2 8.18 -13.09 -16.36
N ASP A 3 7.09 -12.56 -16.93
CA ASP A 3 5.88 -12.14 -16.22
C ASP A 3 5.18 -13.30 -15.51
N ASN A 4 5.23 -14.49 -16.12
CA ASN A 4 4.61 -15.70 -15.57
C ASN A 4 5.44 -16.27 -14.41
N ILE A 5 6.78 -16.16 -14.48
CA ILE A 5 7.69 -16.55 -13.40
C ILE A 5 7.56 -15.59 -12.22
N LEU A 6 7.49 -14.28 -12.49
CA LEU A 6 7.26 -13.25 -11.48
C LEU A 6 5.91 -13.43 -10.78
N ALA A 7 4.84 -13.74 -11.53
CA ALA A 7 3.52 -14.01 -10.97
C ALA A 7 3.53 -15.21 -10.02
N VAL A 8 4.14 -16.33 -10.42
CA VAL A 8 4.25 -17.54 -9.58
C VAL A 8 5.10 -17.26 -8.33
N LEU A 9 6.19 -16.50 -8.47
CA LEU A 9 7.03 -16.12 -7.33
C LEU A 9 6.27 -15.23 -6.34
N LEU A 10 5.52 -14.24 -6.84
CA LEU A 10 4.67 -13.38 -6.02
C LEU A 10 3.59 -14.19 -5.30
N ASP A 11 2.94 -15.12 -6.00
CA ASP A 11 1.85 -15.94 -5.44
C ASP A 11 2.36 -16.84 -4.31
N ILE A 12 3.55 -17.44 -4.46
CA ILE A 12 4.21 -18.23 -3.41
C ILE A 12 4.58 -17.35 -2.21
N VAL A 13 5.16 -16.17 -2.45
CA VAL A 13 5.51 -15.22 -1.38
C VAL A 13 4.26 -14.76 -0.65
N VAL A 14 3.19 -14.45 -1.40
CA VAL A 14 1.91 -13.99 -0.86
C VAL A 14 1.27 -15.07 0.03
N ALA A 15 1.28 -16.32 -0.42
CA ALA A 15 0.73 -17.46 0.32
C ALA A 15 1.48 -17.77 1.62
N PHE A 16 2.75 -17.39 1.73
CA PHE A 16 3.57 -17.59 2.93
C PHE A 16 3.44 -16.46 3.96
N ILE A 17 2.85 -15.32 3.59
CA ILE A 17 2.75 -14.15 4.47
C ILE A 17 1.48 -14.26 5.33
N PRO A 18 1.60 -14.28 6.67
CA PRO A 18 0.44 -14.30 7.57
C PRO A 18 -0.46 -13.09 7.37
N ASP A 19 -1.78 -13.27 7.53
CA ASP A 19 -2.78 -12.18 7.39
C ASP A 19 -2.47 -10.93 8.25
N GLY A 20 -1.86 -11.13 9.42
CA GLY A 20 -1.42 -10.01 10.28
C GLY A 20 -0.32 -9.16 9.64
N VAL A 21 0.59 -9.78 8.88
CA VAL A 21 1.66 -9.07 8.16
C VAL A 21 1.08 -8.26 7.00
N TRP A 22 0.04 -8.74 6.32
CA TRP A 22 -0.67 -7.98 5.29
C TRP A 22 -1.28 -6.68 5.83
N LYS A 23 -1.83 -6.70 7.05
CA LYS A 23 -2.34 -5.48 7.71
C LYS A 23 -1.20 -4.49 7.97
N ILE A 24 -0.06 -4.95 8.50
CA ILE A 24 1.10 -4.08 8.74
C ILE A 24 1.65 -3.52 7.42
N LEU A 25 1.72 -4.34 6.38
CA LEU A 25 2.17 -3.91 5.06
C LEU A 25 1.27 -2.81 4.49
N ALA A 26 -0.06 -3.00 4.57
CA ALA A 26 -1.04 -2.00 4.13
C ALA A 26 -0.89 -0.68 4.90
N PHE A 27 -0.64 -0.76 6.21
CA PHE A 27 -0.37 0.41 7.04
C PHE A 27 0.90 1.16 6.61
N VAL A 28 2.01 0.43 6.44
CA VAL A 28 3.30 1.01 6.03
C VAL A 28 3.18 1.64 4.64
N ILE A 29 2.59 0.93 3.68
CA ILE A 29 2.38 1.44 2.32
C ILE A 29 1.51 2.70 2.35
N GLY A 30 0.42 2.69 3.13
CA GLY A 30 -0.47 3.84 3.29
C GLY A 30 0.26 5.07 3.86
N ALA A 31 1.04 4.89 4.94
CA ALA A 31 1.84 5.96 5.53
C ALA A 31 2.88 6.52 4.55
N THR A 32 3.55 5.63 3.81
CA THR A 32 4.57 6.03 2.83
C THR A 32 3.94 6.77 1.64
N ALA A 33 2.75 6.35 1.20
CA ALA A 33 2.00 7.02 0.14
C ALA A 33 1.55 8.42 0.54
N ILE A 34 1.12 8.63 1.80
CA ILE A 34 0.83 9.98 2.32
C ILE A 34 2.10 10.82 2.33
N ALA A 35 3.21 10.30 2.86
CA ALA A 35 4.47 11.04 2.92
C ALA A 35 4.95 11.46 1.52
N ALA A 36 4.93 10.53 0.57
CA ALA A 36 5.27 10.81 -0.83
C ALA A 36 4.28 11.80 -1.47
N GLY A 37 2.99 11.66 -1.19
CA GLY A 37 1.96 12.56 -1.69
C GLY A 37 2.10 13.99 -1.15
N VAL A 38 2.47 14.15 0.12
CA VAL A 38 2.78 15.45 0.73
C VAL A 38 4.01 16.10 0.10
N VAL A 39 5.05 15.32 -0.20
CA VAL A 39 6.23 15.84 -0.91
C VAL A 39 5.86 16.28 -2.33
N MET A 40 5.08 15.48 -3.05
CA MET A 40 4.70 15.77 -4.43
C MET A 40 3.59 16.83 -4.56
N ILE A 41 2.87 17.19 -3.50
CA ILE A 41 1.76 18.15 -3.59
C ILE A 41 2.23 19.55 -4.03
N ASN A 42 3.49 19.88 -3.72
CA ASN A 42 4.12 21.13 -4.14
C ASN A 42 4.53 21.13 -5.62
N GLU A 43 4.78 19.96 -6.22
CA GLU A 43 5.12 19.84 -7.65
C GLU A 43 3.88 19.60 -8.52
N SER A 44 2.97 18.74 -8.07
CA SER A 44 1.73 18.39 -8.76
C SER A 44 0.63 18.12 -7.75
N LEU A 45 -0.31 19.05 -7.67
CA LEU A 45 -1.45 18.97 -6.75
C LEU A 45 -2.35 17.76 -7.06
N TRP A 46 -2.46 17.38 -8.34
CA TRP A 46 -3.20 16.20 -8.78
C TRP A 46 -2.52 14.91 -8.32
N THR A 47 -1.23 14.77 -8.57
CA THR A 47 -0.48 13.55 -8.24
C THR A 47 -0.32 13.41 -6.72
N GLY A 48 0.06 14.49 -6.03
CA GLY A 48 0.18 14.52 -4.58
C GLY A 48 -1.16 14.28 -3.87
N GLY A 49 -2.23 14.94 -4.33
CA GLY A 49 -3.58 14.74 -3.79
C GLY A 49 -4.11 13.31 -3.98
N ALA A 50 -3.86 12.70 -5.15
CA ALA A 50 -4.21 11.31 -5.40
C ALA A 50 -3.44 10.35 -4.48
N LEU A 51 -2.13 10.54 -4.32
CA LEU A 51 -1.30 9.72 -3.42
C LEU A 51 -1.76 9.82 -1.96
N ILE A 52 -2.08 11.03 -1.49
CA ILE A 52 -2.58 11.24 -0.12
C ILE A 52 -3.92 10.52 0.05
N THR A 53 -4.83 10.65 -0.91
CA THR A 53 -6.16 9.99 -0.84
C THR A 53 -6.02 8.48 -0.79
N VAL A 54 -5.17 7.90 -1.64
CA VAL A 54 -4.86 6.45 -1.64
C VAL A 54 -4.23 6.04 -0.30
N GLY A 55 -3.28 6.82 0.21
CA GLY A 55 -2.61 6.54 1.48
C GLY A 55 -3.57 6.58 2.67
N VAL A 56 -4.48 7.55 2.71
CA VAL A 56 -5.55 7.63 3.73
C VAL A 56 -6.47 6.42 3.63
N PHE A 57 -6.89 6.04 2.42
CA PHE A 57 -7.77 4.88 2.24
C PHE A 57 -7.13 3.58 2.73
N LEU A 58 -5.85 3.38 2.43
CA LEU A 58 -5.08 2.21 2.89
C LEU A 58 -4.89 2.22 4.41
N LEU A 59 -4.59 3.37 5.01
CA LEU A 59 -4.47 3.49 6.47
C LEU A 59 -5.80 3.22 7.17
N THR A 60 -6.88 3.85 6.71
CA THR A 60 -8.21 3.65 7.29
C THR A 60 -8.66 2.20 7.13
N GLY A 61 -8.48 1.60 5.94
CA GLY A 61 -8.77 0.20 5.70
C GLY A 61 -7.94 -0.74 6.58
N SER A 62 -6.65 -0.45 6.76
CA SER A 62 -5.77 -1.21 7.65
C SER A 62 -6.18 -1.11 9.12
N VAL A 63 -6.57 0.08 9.59
CA VAL A 63 -7.00 0.31 10.98
C VAL A 63 -8.32 -0.41 11.26
N ILE A 64 -9.29 -0.31 10.35
CA ILE A 64 -10.58 -1.03 10.47
C ILE A 64 -10.34 -2.54 10.46
N SER A 65 -9.46 -3.01 9.58
CA SER A 65 -9.07 -4.41 9.51
C SER A 65 -8.43 -4.88 10.82
N TRP A 66 -7.62 -4.06 11.49
CA TRP A 66 -7.02 -4.41 12.78
C TRP A 66 -8.07 -4.53 13.91
N TYR A 67 -9.10 -3.69 13.88
CA TYR A 67 -10.13 -3.64 14.93
C TYR A 67 -11.14 -4.80 14.87
N ARG A 68 -11.17 -5.56 13.78
CA ARG A 68 -12.10 -6.67 13.53
C ARG A 68 -11.36 -8.00 13.43
#